data_AF-A0A916TKB1-F1
#
_entry.id   AF-A0A916TKB1-F1
#
_cell.length_a   1.000
_cell.length_b   1.000
_cell.length_c   1.000
_cell.angle_alpha   90.00
_cell.angle_beta   90.00
_cell.angle_gamma   90.00
#
_symmetry.space_group_name_H-M   'P 1'
#
loop_
_entity.id
_entity.type
_entity.pdbx_description
1 polymer ?
#
loop_
_entity_poly.entity_id
_entity_poly.type
_entity_poly.pdbx_seq_one_letter_code
_entity_poly.pdbx_strand_id
1 'polypeptide(L)'
;MLELPDIEEVAWPGSFGTARLILLGVILMTGTHSTAWPKLPPYTTGPRGLCPRCGQGKLFNGFLTLRPSCEVCGLDYSFADPADGPAFFVICFGCIPSVALAIWIEIAYTAPYWVHLFTSLPFLLLTCIPPLRPLKGWLVASEYFYKAGEGKLADRGS
;
A
#
# COMPACT_ATOMS: atom_id res chain seq x y z
N MET A 1 21.19 -1.40 12.47
CA MET A 1 22.21 -0.34 12.63
C MET A 1 23.40 -0.81 11.83
N LEU A 2 23.46 -0.47 10.54
CA LEU A 2 24.65 -0.71 9.73
C LEU A 2 25.16 0.66 9.34
N GLU A 3 26.21 1.06 10.04
CA GLU A 3 26.99 2.26 9.79
C GLU A 3 27.29 2.40 8.29
N LEU A 4 26.95 3.57 7.74
CA LEU A 4 27.51 4.04 6.48
C LEU A 4 28.96 4.42 6.75
N PRO A 5 29.97 3.75 6.15
CA PRO A 5 31.33 4.22 6.22
C PRO A 5 31.49 5.48 5.35
N ASP A 6 32.20 6.46 5.90
CA ASP A 6 32.53 7.76 5.33
C ASP A 6 33.15 7.65 3.92
N ILE A 7 32.57 8.42 3.00
CA ILE A 7 32.98 8.58 1.59
C ILE A 7 34.09 9.63 1.40
N GLU A 8 34.95 9.85 2.40
CA GLU A 8 35.94 10.94 2.39
C GLU A 8 37.40 10.49 2.12
N GLU A 9 37.66 9.19 1.92
CA GLU A 9 39.04 8.66 1.76
C GLU A 9 39.26 7.83 0.47
N VAL A 10 38.75 8.29 -0.68
CA VAL A 10 39.28 7.85 -2.00
C VAL A 10 40.35 8.84 -2.46
N ALA A 11 41.39 8.94 -1.63
CA ALA A 11 42.69 9.46 -2.01
C ALA A 11 43.26 8.55 -3.11
N TRP A 12 43.21 9.00 -4.37
CA TRP A 12 43.98 8.36 -5.45
C TRP A 12 45.44 8.80 -5.32
N PRO A 13 46.39 7.90 -5.00
CA PRO A 13 47.79 8.22 -5.11
C PRO A 13 48.19 8.24 -6.59
N GLY A 14 48.80 9.34 -7.01
CA GLY A 14 49.83 9.39 -8.05
C GLY A 14 49.59 8.66 -9.39
N SER A 15 49.45 9.48 -10.43
CA SER A 15 49.95 9.27 -11.81
C SER A 15 49.10 8.51 -12.85
N PHE A 16 49.18 9.02 -14.09
CA PHE A 16 48.71 8.51 -15.40
C PHE A 16 47.27 8.88 -15.85
N GLY A 17 47.20 10.04 -16.52
CA GLY A 17 45.99 10.72 -17.01
C GLY A 17 45.29 10.18 -18.26
N THR A 18 45.63 9.00 -18.79
CA THR A 18 44.96 8.44 -19.99
C THR A 18 43.85 7.43 -19.68
N ALA A 19 43.96 6.67 -18.58
CA ALA A 19 42.92 5.74 -18.13
C ALA A 19 41.64 6.46 -17.66
N ARG A 20 41.77 7.71 -17.20
CA ARG A 20 40.68 8.54 -16.69
C ARG A 20 39.67 8.95 -17.78
N LEU A 21 40.11 9.10 -19.04
CA LEU A 21 39.26 9.48 -20.17
C LEU A 21 38.41 8.32 -20.69
N ILE A 22 38.97 7.11 -20.73
CA ILE A 22 38.23 5.91 -21.15
C ILE A 22 37.18 5.55 -20.10
N LEU A 23 37.53 5.63 -18.80
CA LEU A 23 36.56 5.42 -17.73
C LEU A 23 35.50 6.53 -17.68
N LEU A 24 35.85 7.81 -17.89
CA LEU A 24 34.85 8.88 -18.01
C LEU A 24 33.88 8.60 -19.16
N GLY A 25 34.36 8.11 -20.30
CA GLY A 25 33.53 7.78 -21.46
C GLY A 25 32.56 6.61 -21.21
N VAL A 26 33.02 5.56 -20.52
CA VAL A 26 32.16 4.42 -20.13
C VAL A 26 31.15 4.83 -19.06
N ILE A 27 31.56 5.65 -18.08
CA ILE A 27 30.70 6.11 -16.98
C ILE A 27 29.65 7.14 -17.48
N LEU A 28 29.97 7.99 -18.46
CA LEU A 28 28.99 8.89 -19.10
C LEU A 28 27.93 8.14 -19.92
N MET A 29 28.25 6.96 -20.47
CA MET A 29 27.32 6.15 -21.27
C MET A 29 26.36 5.32 -20.42
N THR A 30 26.74 4.96 -19.19
CA THR A 30 25.82 4.37 -18.22
C THR A 30 25.05 5.48 -17.50
N GLY A 31 24.08 6.07 -18.19
CA GLY A 31 23.13 7.02 -17.61
C GLY A 31 22.41 6.40 -16.41
N THR A 32 22.79 6.81 -15.21
CA THR A 32 22.04 6.53 -13.99
C THR A 32 20.78 7.37 -14.00
N HIS A 33 19.70 6.85 -14.59
CA HIS A 33 18.35 7.38 -14.34
C HIS A 33 17.92 7.05 -12.90
N SER A 34 18.55 7.70 -11.91
CA SER A 34 18.04 7.75 -10.54
C SER A 34 16.91 8.78 -10.51
N THR A 35 15.73 8.39 -11.01
CA THR A 35 14.50 9.16 -10.81
C THR A 35 14.21 9.22 -9.31
N ALA A 36 14.61 10.31 -8.67
CA ALA A 36 14.30 10.61 -7.28
C ALA A 36 12.79 10.90 -7.17
N TRP A 37 12.00 9.88 -6.87
CA TRP A 37 10.56 10.02 -6.72
C TRP A 37 10.24 10.78 -5.42
N PRO A 38 9.39 11.82 -5.46
CA PRO A 38 8.98 12.52 -4.26
C PRO A 38 8.15 11.58 -3.36
N LYS A 39 8.41 11.61 -2.05
CA LYS A 39 7.60 10.87 -1.08
C LYS A 39 6.20 11.49 -1.06
N LEU A 40 5.23 10.77 -1.62
CA LEU A 40 3.84 11.21 -1.63
C LEU A 40 3.17 10.86 -0.30
N PRO A 41 2.37 11.77 0.28
CA PRO A 41 1.66 11.48 1.51
C PRO A 41 0.60 10.37 1.30
N PRO A 42 0.59 9.31 2.13
CA PRO A 42 -0.27 8.14 1.93
C PRO A 42 -1.76 8.45 2.01
N TYR A 43 -2.14 9.52 2.73
CA TYR A 43 -3.54 9.98 2.82
C TYR A 43 -4.09 10.56 1.51
N THR A 44 -3.23 10.94 0.54
CA THR A 44 -3.67 11.51 -0.74
C THR A 44 -3.70 10.49 -1.87
N THR A 45 -2.75 9.57 -1.88
CA THR A 45 -2.55 8.56 -2.93
C THR A 45 -3.30 7.27 -2.61
N GLY A 46 -3.33 6.87 -1.33
CA GLY A 46 -4.00 5.67 -0.84
C GLY A 46 -5.50 5.62 -1.14
N PRO A 47 -6.34 6.56 -0.65
CA PRO A 47 -7.79 6.49 -0.87
C PRO A 47 -8.20 6.68 -2.34
N ARG A 48 -7.33 7.26 -3.17
CA ARG A 48 -7.55 7.43 -4.61
C ARG A 48 -7.12 6.20 -5.43
N GLY A 49 -6.48 5.20 -4.81
CA GLY A 49 -5.98 4.01 -5.50
C GLY A 49 -4.83 4.32 -6.45
N LEU A 50 -3.98 5.29 -6.11
CA LEU A 50 -2.80 5.68 -6.88
C LEU A 50 -1.54 5.05 -6.28
N CYS A 51 -0.53 4.84 -7.12
CA CYS A 51 0.75 4.29 -6.70
C CYS A 51 1.43 5.20 -5.66
N PRO A 52 1.91 4.66 -4.52
CA PRO A 52 2.50 5.47 -3.46
C PRO A 52 3.89 6.04 -3.83
N ARG A 53 4.53 5.50 -4.89
CA ARG A 53 5.84 5.96 -5.39
C ARG A 53 5.72 7.03 -6.48
N CYS A 54 4.88 6.82 -7.49
CA CYS A 54 4.78 7.73 -8.64
C CYS A 54 3.53 8.61 -8.64
N GLY A 55 2.49 8.28 -7.86
CA GLY A 55 1.25 9.05 -7.79
C GLY A 55 0.39 9.04 -9.06
N GLN A 56 0.82 8.38 -10.14
CA GLN A 56 0.13 8.37 -11.44
C GLN A 56 -0.41 6.99 -11.83
N GLY A 57 0.31 5.91 -11.52
CA GLY A 57 -0.13 4.56 -11.84
C GLY A 57 -1.29 4.10 -10.94
N LYS A 58 -2.20 3.30 -11.47
CA LYS A 58 -3.31 2.72 -10.69
C LYS A 58 -2.84 1.54 -9.84
N LEU A 59 -3.25 1.54 -8.58
CA LEU A 59 -2.97 0.46 -7.63
C LEU A 59 -3.92 -0.75 -7.83
N PHE A 60 -5.17 -0.48 -8.21
CA PHE A 60 -6.22 -1.49 -8.36
C PHE A 60 -6.51 -1.80 -9.83
N ASN A 61 -6.74 -3.09 -10.13
CA ASN A 61 -7.26 -3.56 -11.43
C ASN A 61 -8.69 -4.05 -11.27
N GLY A 62 -9.68 -3.16 -11.29
CA GLY A 62 -11.10 -3.50 -11.11
C GLY A 62 -11.63 -3.03 -9.75
N PHE A 63 -12.46 -3.83 -9.09
CA PHE A 63 -13.15 -3.40 -7.87
C PHE A 63 -12.28 -3.48 -6.61
N LEU A 64 -11.66 -4.65 -6.35
CA LEU A 64 -10.87 -4.94 -5.13
C LEU A 64 -9.54 -5.67 -5.39
N THR A 65 -9.25 -5.98 -6.65
CA THR A 65 -8.08 -6.75 -7.10
C THR A 65 -6.86 -5.84 -7.21
N LEU A 66 -5.78 -6.21 -6.52
CA LEU A 66 -4.50 -5.49 -6.54
C LEU A 66 -3.72 -5.87 -7.79
N ARG A 67 -3.05 -4.91 -8.44
CA ARG A 67 -2.09 -5.24 -9.51
C ARG A 67 -0.82 -5.82 -8.92
N PRO A 68 -0.10 -6.71 -9.63
CA PRO A 68 1.20 -7.20 -9.19
C PRO A 68 2.27 -6.10 -9.28
N SER A 69 2.20 -5.21 -10.27
CA SER A 69 3.18 -4.14 -10.44
C SER A 69 2.58 -2.84 -10.96
N CYS A 70 3.28 -1.74 -10.71
CA CYS A 70 2.93 -0.43 -11.23
C CYS A 70 3.35 -0.26 -12.70
N GLU A 71 2.44 0.22 -13.54
CA GLU A 71 2.67 0.46 -14.98
C GLU A 71 3.66 1.61 -15.29
N VAL A 72 3.83 2.57 -14.36
CA VAL A 72 4.68 3.75 -14.57
C VAL A 72 6.06 3.60 -13.93
N CYS A 73 6.11 3.13 -12.67
CA CYS A 73 7.37 3.08 -11.91
C CYS A 73 7.90 1.66 -11.65
N GLY A 74 7.19 0.63 -12.11
CA GLY A 74 7.61 -0.77 -11.96
C GLY A 74 7.67 -1.27 -10.51
N LEU A 75 7.04 -0.57 -9.56
CA LEU A 75 6.99 -1.02 -8.17
C LEU A 75 6.15 -2.30 -8.07
N ASP A 76 6.72 -3.38 -7.55
CA ASP A 76 6.03 -4.63 -7.22
C ASP A 76 5.21 -4.44 -5.95
N TYR A 77 3.93 -4.80 -5.97
CA TYR A 77 2.97 -4.66 -4.86
C TYR A 77 2.82 -5.93 -4.03
N SER A 78 3.61 -6.99 -4.29
CA SER A 78 3.58 -8.25 -3.53
C SER A 78 3.89 -8.11 -2.03
N PHE A 79 4.39 -6.96 -1.59
CA PHE A 79 4.69 -6.68 -0.17
C PHE A 79 3.45 -6.32 0.66
N ALA A 80 2.33 -5.97 0.03
CA ALA A 80 1.16 -5.52 0.76
C ALA A 80 0.19 -6.68 1.00
N ASP A 81 0.06 -7.12 2.24
CA ASP A 81 -0.93 -8.14 2.61
C ASP A 81 -2.35 -7.53 2.55
N PRO A 82 -3.21 -7.98 1.62
CA PRO A 82 -4.54 -7.43 1.46
C PRO A 82 -5.59 -8.03 2.41
N ALA A 83 -5.22 -8.99 3.28
CA ALA A 83 -6.18 -9.84 3.98
C ALA A 83 -6.84 -9.22 5.24
N ASP A 84 -6.14 -8.37 6.01
CA ASP A 84 -6.63 -7.97 7.34
C ASP A 84 -7.55 -6.73 7.36
N GLY A 85 -7.37 -5.79 6.42
CA GLY A 85 -8.16 -4.55 6.36
C GLY A 85 -9.67 -4.74 6.16
N PRO A 86 -10.11 -5.63 5.26
CA PRO A 86 -11.54 -5.85 5.00
C PRO A 86 -12.31 -6.44 6.19
N ALA A 87 -11.72 -7.37 6.93
CA ALA A 87 -12.41 -8.10 7.99
C ALA A 87 -12.79 -7.20 9.18
N PHE A 88 -11.85 -6.38 9.64
CA PHE A 88 -12.10 -5.43 10.73
C PHE A 88 -13.21 -4.43 10.39
N PHE A 89 -13.23 -3.95 9.15
CA PHE A 89 -14.19 -2.94 8.72
C PHE A 89 -15.62 -3.50 8.60
N VAL A 90 -15.76 -4.74 8.10
CA VAL A 90 -17.06 -5.43 8.04
C VAL A 90 -17.64 -5.63 9.44
N ILE A 91 -16.80 -5.92 10.45
CA ILE A 91 -17.26 -6.08 11.83
C ILE A 91 -17.67 -4.73 12.44
N CYS A 92 -16.84 -3.70 12.34
CA CYS A 92 -17.13 -2.40 12.96
C CYS A 92 -18.33 -1.67 12.31
N PHE A 93 -18.40 -1.64 10.97
CA PHE A 93 -19.41 -0.85 10.25
C PHE A 93 -20.55 -1.68 9.68
N GLY A 94 -20.40 -3.00 9.57
CA GLY A 94 -21.50 -3.91 9.24
C GLY A 94 -22.23 -4.36 10.50
N CYS A 95 -21.54 -5.09 11.38
CA CYS A 95 -22.20 -5.76 12.50
C CYS A 95 -22.79 -4.81 13.54
N ILE A 96 -22.02 -3.81 14.02
CA ILE A 96 -22.48 -2.92 15.11
C ILE A 96 -23.77 -2.16 14.73
N PRO A 97 -23.81 -1.39 13.63
CA PRO A 97 -25.00 -0.64 13.30
C PRO A 97 -26.15 -1.53 12.79
N SER A 98 -25.86 -2.67 12.15
CA SER A 98 -26.90 -3.63 11.76
C SER A 98 -27.63 -4.21 12.98
N VAL A 99 -26.90 -4.58 14.04
CA VAL A 99 -27.51 -5.08 15.29
C VAL A 99 -28.28 -3.98 16.01
N ALA A 100 -27.73 -2.77 16.09
CA ALA A 100 -28.42 -1.64 16.71
C ALA A 100 -29.76 -1.32 15.99
N LEU A 101 -29.76 -1.33 14.66
CA LEU A 101 -30.95 -1.10 13.84
C LEU A 101 -31.97 -2.25 13.99
N ALA A 102 -31.50 -3.50 14.04
CA ALA A 102 -32.37 -4.65 14.27
C ALA A 102 -33.08 -4.56 15.62
N ILE A 103 -32.35 -4.29 16.70
CA ILE A 103 -32.94 -4.12 18.04
C ILE A 103 -33.95 -2.96 18.06
N TRP A 104 -33.61 -1.84 17.42
CA TRP A 104 -34.51 -0.68 17.34
C TRP A 104 -35.84 -1.01 16.65
N ILE A 105 -35.79 -1.72 15.51
CA ILE A 105 -36.98 -2.12 14.76
C ILE A 105 -37.84 -3.11 15.58
N GLU A 106 -37.19 -4.04 16.28
CA GLU A 106 -37.89 -5.06 17.05
C GLU A 106 -38.70 -4.45 18.21
N ILE A 107 -38.10 -3.47 18.91
CA ILE A 107 -38.77 -2.71 19.98
C ILE A 107 -39.92 -1.86 19.43
N ALA A 108 -39.73 -1.22 18.27
CA ALA A 108 -40.70 -0.26 17.75
C ALA A 108 -41.91 -0.89 17.04
N TYR A 109 -41.74 -2.03 16.37
CA TYR A 109 -42.75 -2.53 15.42
C TYR A 109 -43.14 -4.01 15.59
N THR A 110 -42.57 -4.77 16.55
CA THR A 110 -42.77 -6.24 16.62
C THR A 110 -42.64 -6.87 15.22
N ALA A 111 -41.52 -6.55 14.57
CA ALA A 111 -41.41 -6.69 13.12
C ALA A 111 -41.28 -8.17 12.69
N PRO A 112 -41.96 -8.58 11.60
CA PRO A 112 -41.78 -9.91 11.01
C PRO A 112 -40.40 -10.06 10.38
N TYR A 113 -39.84 -11.27 10.43
CA TYR A 113 -38.46 -11.59 9.99
C TYR A 113 -38.08 -11.10 8.57
N TRP A 114 -39.03 -11.00 7.64
CA TRP A 114 -38.76 -10.50 6.29
C TRP A 114 -38.32 -9.03 6.29
N VAL A 115 -38.91 -8.18 7.14
CA VAL A 115 -38.55 -6.75 7.22
C VAL A 115 -37.12 -6.59 7.72
N HIS A 116 -36.71 -7.42 8.68
CA HIS A 116 -35.33 -7.47 9.13
C HIS A 116 -34.37 -7.89 8.02
N LEU A 117 -34.70 -8.93 7.24
CA LEU A 117 -33.85 -9.38 6.15
C LEU A 117 -33.69 -8.30 5.06
N PHE A 118 -34.79 -7.69 4.63
CA PHE A 118 -34.77 -6.65 3.60
C PHE A 118 -34.20 -5.30 4.07
N THR A 119 -34.18 -5.02 5.37
CA THR A 119 -33.55 -3.79 5.89
C THR A 119 -32.07 -4.00 6.19
N SER A 120 -31.73 -5.07 6.91
CA SER A 120 -30.36 -5.30 7.39
C SER A 120 -29.38 -5.64 6.27
N LEU A 121 -29.77 -6.44 5.26
CA LEU A 121 -28.88 -6.81 4.15
C LEU A 121 -28.42 -5.60 3.32
N PRO A 122 -29.32 -4.79 2.74
CA PRO A 122 -28.89 -3.66 1.94
C PRO A 122 -28.19 -2.60 2.80
N PHE A 123 -28.58 -2.44 4.06
CA PHE A 123 -27.89 -1.55 4.98
C PHE A 123 -26.44 -2.02 5.21
N LEU A 124 -26.23 -3.30 5.47
CA LEU A 124 -24.89 -3.88 5.66
C LEU A 124 -24.03 -3.82 4.40
N LEU A 125 -24.61 -4.09 3.22
CA LEU A 125 -23.91 -3.92 1.94
C LEU A 125 -23.51 -2.46 1.72
N LEU A 126 -24.43 -1.52 2.00
CA LEU A 126 -24.20 -0.10 1.82
C LEU A 126 -23.17 0.46 2.81
N THR A 127 -23.10 -0.05 4.04
CA THR A 127 -22.09 0.40 5.01
C THR A 127 -20.72 -0.25 4.77
N CYS A 128 -20.68 -1.47 4.24
CA CYS A 128 -19.42 -2.19 3.98
C CYS A 128 -18.76 -1.81 2.64
N ILE A 129 -19.51 -1.71 1.54
CA ILE A 129 -18.93 -1.55 0.18
C ILE A 129 -18.14 -0.24 -0.03
N PRO A 130 -18.66 0.96 0.30
CA PRO A 130 -17.97 2.22 0.04
C PRO A 130 -16.60 2.35 0.72
N PRO A 131 -16.44 1.99 2.01
CA PRO A 131 -15.17 2.16 2.71
C PRO A 131 -14.13 1.07 2.42
N LEU A 132 -14.55 -0.13 1.96
CA LEU A 132 -13.62 -1.21 1.61
C LEU A 132 -12.57 -0.79 0.57
N ARG A 133 -12.95 0.07 -0.39
CA ARG A 133 -12.07 0.50 -1.47
C ARG A 133 -10.99 1.53 -1.06
N PRO A 134 -11.33 2.67 -0.44
CA PRO A 134 -10.33 3.66 -0.01
C PRO A 134 -9.44 3.13 1.11
N LEU A 135 -9.98 2.30 2.01
CA LEU A 135 -9.22 1.74 3.12
C LEU A 135 -8.12 0.80 2.64
N LYS A 136 -8.45 -0.13 1.72
CA LYS A 136 -7.45 -1.02 1.13
C LYS A 136 -6.31 -0.24 0.47
N GLY A 137 -6.64 0.85 -0.23
CA GLY A 137 -5.63 1.68 -0.87
C GLY A 137 -4.79 2.46 0.13
N TRP A 138 -5.39 2.92 1.22
CA TRP A 138 -4.69 3.61 2.30
C TRP A 138 -3.73 2.70 3.06
N LEU A 139 -4.15 1.47 3.39
CA LEU A 139 -3.30 0.48 4.05
C LEU A 139 -2.08 0.12 3.20
N VAL A 140 -2.27 -0.17 1.91
CA VAL A 140 -1.14 -0.46 1.01
C VAL A 140 -0.17 0.72 0.91
N ALA A 141 -0.69 1.96 0.91
CA ALA A 141 0.14 3.17 0.89
C ALA A 141 0.88 3.39 2.22
N SER A 142 0.28 3.05 3.37
CA SER A 142 0.93 3.13 4.67
C SER A 142 2.01 2.06 4.82
N GLU A 143 1.75 0.80 4.43
CA GLU A 143 2.76 -0.26 4.44
C GLU A 143 4.01 0.15 3.64
N TYR A 144 3.80 0.74 2.46
CA TYR A 144 4.89 1.28 1.64
C TYR A 144 5.64 2.43 2.33
N PHE A 145 4.93 3.36 2.98
CA PHE A 145 5.54 4.53 3.62
C PHE A 145 6.31 4.16 4.89
N TYR A 146 5.74 3.29 5.73
CA TYR A 146 6.34 2.83 6.97
C TYR A 146 7.39 1.73 6.76
N LYS A 147 7.53 1.20 5.53
CA LYS A 147 8.44 0.08 5.22
C LYS A 147 8.31 -1.05 6.23
N ALA A 148 7.08 -1.39 6.61
CA ALA A 148 6.78 -2.56 7.41
C ALA A 148 6.89 -3.80 6.52
N GLY A 149 8.09 -4.02 5.97
CA GLY A 149 8.46 -5.35 5.53
C GLY A 149 8.56 -6.20 6.79
N GLU A 150 7.73 -7.22 6.87
CA GLU A 150 7.87 -8.28 7.86
C GLU A 150 9.35 -8.61 7.99
N GLY A 151 9.87 -8.48 9.21
CA GLY A 151 11.22 -8.91 9.51
C GLY A 151 11.30 -10.37 9.13
N LYS A 152 11.92 -10.68 7.99
CA LYS A 152 12.29 -12.05 7.64
C LYS A 152 13.16 -12.53 8.78
N LEU A 153 12.56 -13.26 9.71
CA LEU A 153 13.28 -14.03 10.71
C LEU A 153 14.10 -15.00 9.85
N ALA A 154 15.39 -14.71 9.74
CA ALA A 154 16.33 -15.65 9.17
C ALA A 154 16.12 -16.95 9.97
N ASP A 155 15.60 -17.96 9.28
CA ASP A 155 15.50 -19.31 9.76
C ASP A 155 16.86 -19.70 10.35
N ARG A 156 16.95 -19.66 11.68
CA ARG A 156 18.12 -20.11 12.42
C ARG A 156 17.95 -21.60 12.53
N GLY A 157 18.42 -22.28 11.50
CA GLY A 157 18.44 -23.73 11.42
C GLY A 157 18.92 -24.35 12.73
N SER A 158 18.15 -25.33 13.19
CA SER A 158 18.52 -26.29 14.22
C SER A 158 18.27 -27.69 13.68
#